data_AF-A0A0A8YCI1-F1
#
_entry.id   AF-A0A0A8YCI1-F1
#
_cell.length_a   1.000
_cell.length_b   1.000
_cell.length_c   1.000
_cell.angle_alpha   90.00
_cell.angle_beta   90.00
_cell.angle_gamma   90.00
#
_symmetry.space_group_name_H-M   'P 1'
#
loop_
_entity.id
_entity.type
_entity.pdbx_description
1 polymer ?
#
loop_
_entity_poly.entity_id
_entity_poly.type
_entity_poly.pdbx_seq_one_letter_code
_entity_poly.pdbx_strand_id
1 'polypeptide(L)'
;MSAAVPPVAEGSPPGAVVEEMAREAAVWCALHGLVVGDRANPRSATVPGVGLVHAPFSLLPAHLPESFWRQACELAPIFNELVDRVSLDGNFLQDSLSKTRQVDDFTSRLLEIHRKMMAINKEENIRLGLHRSDYMLDSETSSLLQIELNTISTSFPGLGSLVSELHRTLINHYGNFLSLDPNRVPANAASSQFAEALARAWSEFNIDSAVVMMIVQPEERNMYDQYWLTKHLKESHGVTTIRKTLSQVEAEGQILPDGTLLVDGKKVAVVYYRAGYTPNDYPSEAV
;
A
#
# COMPACT_ATOMS: atom_id res chain seq x y z
N MET A 1 17.19 -30.91 -5.38
CA MET A 1 16.74 -31.44 -6.69
C MET A 1 15.96 -30.31 -7.36
N SER A 2 16.51 -29.77 -8.44
CA SER A 2 15.90 -28.69 -9.22
C SER A 2 14.57 -29.20 -9.79
N ALA A 3 13.46 -28.74 -9.23
CA ALA A 3 12.16 -28.90 -9.88
C ALA A 3 12.14 -27.90 -11.02
N ALA A 4 12.52 -28.36 -12.20
CA ALA A 4 12.37 -27.61 -13.43
C ALA A 4 10.93 -27.08 -13.50
N VAL A 5 10.79 -25.78 -13.74
CA VAL A 5 9.52 -25.14 -14.04
C VAL A 5 8.93 -25.88 -15.24
N PRO A 6 7.75 -26.52 -15.12
CA PRO A 6 7.13 -27.14 -16.29
C PRO A 6 6.87 -26.03 -17.31
N PRO A 7 7.15 -26.27 -18.61
CA PRO A 7 6.88 -25.28 -19.63
C PRO A 7 5.39 -24.90 -19.58
N VAL A 8 5.11 -23.60 -19.66
CA VAL A 8 3.76 -23.11 -19.94
C VAL A 8 3.29 -23.84 -21.20
N ALA A 9 2.10 -24.45 -21.15
CA ALA A 9 1.56 -25.26 -22.23
C ALA A 9 1.78 -24.57 -23.59
N GLU A 10 2.48 -25.27 -24.49
CA GLU A 10 2.77 -24.77 -25.84
C GLU A 10 1.45 -24.58 -26.60
N GLY A 11 1.07 -23.32 -26.74
CA GLY A 11 -0.11 -22.88 -27.47
C GLY A 11 -0.66 -21.62 -26.84
N SER A 12 -0.14 -20.45 -27.26
CA SER A 12 -0.82 -19.19 -26.94
C SER A 12 -2.30 -19.33 -27.33
N PRO A 13 -3.24 -18.93 -26.46
CA PRO A 13 -4.66 -18.96 -26.80
C PRO A 13 -4.87 -18.27 -28.16
N PRO A 14 -5.78 -18.77 -29.01
CA PRO A 14 -6.09 -18.13 -30.28
C PRO A 14 -6.35 -16.64 -30.06
N GLY A 15 -5.87 -15.77 -30.96
CA GLY A 15 -5.97 -14.31 -30.77
C GLY A 15 -7.38 -13.82 -30.45
N ALA A 16 -8.40 -14.44 -31.03
CA ALA A 16 -9.81 -14.14 -30.74
C ALA A 16 -10.19 -14.39 -29.27
N VAL A 17 -9.67 -15.45 -28.64
CA VAL A 17 -9.91 -15.78 -27.22
C VAL A 17 -9.23 -14.74 -26.32
N VAL A 18 -8.01 -14.30 -26.68
CA VAL A 18 -7.30 -13.26 -25.94
C VAL A 18 -8.06 -11.92 -25.99
N GLU A 19 -8.57 -11.55 -27.15
CA GLU A 19 -9.37 -10.33 -27.32
C GLU A 19 -10.69 -10.37 -26.52
N GLU A 20 -11.35 -11.53 -26.51
CA GLU A 20 -12.55 -11.76 -25.71
C GLU A 20 -12.27 -11.64 -24.21
N MET A 21 -11.26 -12.35 -23.71
CA MET A 21 -10.81 -12.27 -22.32
C MET A 21 -10.44 -10.85 -21.91
N ALA A 22 -9.72 -10.11 -22.76
CA ALA A 22 -9.34 -8.73 -22.48
C ALA A 22 -10.56 -7.81 -22.37
N ARG A 23 -11.57 -8.00 -23.23
CA ARG A 23 -12.84 -7.26 -23.18
C ARG A 23 -13.61 -7.55 -21.89
N GLU A 24 -13.73 -8.83 -21.52
CA GLU A 24 -14.39 -9.23 -20.29
C GLU A 24 -13.66 -8.74 -19.04
N ALA A 25 -12.32 -8.80 -19.04
CA ALA A 25 -11.51 -8.27 -17.96
C ALA A 25 -11.72 -6.76 -17.78
N ALA A 26 -11.78 -5.99 -18.88
CA ALA A 26 -12.07 -4.56 -18.82
C ALA A 26 -13.46 -4.26 -18.25
N VAL A 27 -14.48 -5.05 -18.65
CA VAL A 27 -15.84 -4.95 -18.09
C VAL A 27 -15.83 -5.28 -16.59
N TRP A 28 -15.15 -6.36 -16.20
CA TRP A 28 -15.02 -6.76 -14.81
C TRP A 28 -14.38 -5.66 -13.97
N CYS A 29 -13.31 -5.03 -14.47
CA CYS A 29 -12.64 -3.93 -13.79
C CYS A 29 -13.58 -2.75 -13.52
N ALA A 30 -14.42 -2.39 -14.51
CA ALA A 30 -15.39 -1.31 -14.36
C ALA A 30 -16.48 -1.64 -13.34
N LEU A 31 -16.97 -2.88 -13.31
CA LEU A 31 -18.01 -3.33 -12.38
C LEU A 31 -17.51 -3.47 -10.93
N HIS A 32 -16.24 -3.80 -10.74
CA HIS A 32 -15.66 -4.12 -9.44
C HIS A 32 -14.71 -3.04 -8.91
N GLY A 33 -14.56 -1.92 -9.61
CA GLY A 33 -13.74 -0.79 -9.13
C GLY A 33 -12.23 -1.03 -9.16
N LEU A 34 -11.73 -1.87 -10.07
CA LEU A 34 -10.30 -1.98 -10.38
C LEU A 34 -9.92 -0.86 -11.36
N VAL A 35 -9.95 0.37 -10.87
CA VAL A 35 -9.83 1.60 -11.67
C VAL A 35 -8.86 2.60 -11.06
N VAL A 36 -8.32 3.46 -11.92
CA VAL A 36 -7.48 4.62 -11.57
C VAL A 36 -7.94 5.84 -12.37
N GLY A 37 -7.47 7.02 -11.98
CA GLY A 37 -7.62 8.22 -12.79
C GLY A 37 -6.78 8.14 -14.06
N ASP A 38 -7.40 8.43 -15.21
CA ASP A 38 -6.76 8.48 -16.52
C ASP A 38 -5.78 9.67 -16.60
N ARG A 39 -4.54 9.41 -17.01
CA ARG A 39 -3.52 10.44 -17.24
C ARG A 39 -3.91 11.44 -18.32
N ALA A 40 -4.71 11.03 -19.30
CA ALA A 40 -5.21 11.91 -20.35
C ALA A 40 -6.26 12.92 -19.85
N ASN A 41 -6.85 12.69 -18.67
CA ASN A 41 -7.82 13.61 -18.06
C ASN A 41 -7.19 14.33 -16.85
N PRO A 42 -6.93 15.65 -16.92
CA PRO A 42 -6.32 16.39 -15.81
C PRO A 42 -7.11 16.36 -14.50
N ARG A 43 -8.43 16.18 -14.58
CA ARG A 43 -9.31 16.18 -13.39
C ARG A 43 -9.33 14.83 -12.67
N SER A 44 -8.83 13.77 -13.28
CA SER A 44 -8.91 12.41 -12.74
C SER A 44 -8.08 12.20 -11.47
N ALA A 45 -7.11 13.09 -11.21
CA ALA A 45 -6.26 13.05 -10.02
C ALA A 45 -6.88 13.80 -8.83
N THR A 46 -7.92 14.61 -9.04
CA THR A 46 -8.49 15.51 -8.01
C THR A 46 -9.99 15.34 -7.83
N VAL A 47 -10.72 14.86 -8.84
CA VAL A 47 -12.18 14.70 -8.83
C VAL A 47 -12.53 13.20 -8.95
N PRO A 48 -12.99 12.56 -7.86
CA PRO A 48 -13.45 11.17 -7.91
C PRO A 48 -14.57 10.97 -8.94
N GLY A 49 -14.57 9.82 -9.62
CA GLY A 49 -15.62 9.44 -10.58
C GLY A 49 -15.50 10.09 -11.97
N VAL A 50 -14.49 10.93 -12.21
CA VAL A 50 -14.26 11.59 -13.51
C VAL A 50 -12.99 11.06 -14.16
N GLY A 51 -13.07 10.74 -15.46
CA GLY A 51 -11.90 10.31 -16.24
C GLY A 51 -11.31 9.01 -15.69
N LEU A 52 -12.14 8.00 -15.46
CA LEU A 52 -11.72 6.69 -14.99
C LEU A 52 -11.21 5.82 -16.14
N VAL A 53 -10.17 5.05 -15.86
CA VAL A 53 -9.71 3.95 -16.70
C VAL A 53 -9.43 2.74 -15.80
N HIS A 54 -9.54 1.53 -16.33
CA HIS A 54 -9.12 0.36 -15.55
C HIS A 54 -7.65 0.51 -15.13
N ALA A 55 -7.29 0.00 -13.95
CA ALA A 55 -5.89 -0.08 -13.57
C ALA A 55 -5.14 -0.93 -14.62
N PRO A 56 -3.90 -0.61 -15.01
CA PRO A 56 -3.12 -1.52 -15.84
C PRO A 56 -2.95 -2.87 -15.13
N PHE A 57 -3.27 -3.98 -15.83
CA PHE A 57 -3.18 -5.33 -15.28
C PHE A 57 -2.58 -6.31 -16.31
N SER A 58 -1.94 -7.38 -15.82
CA SER A 58 -1.66 -8.57 -16.63
C SER A 58 -2.95 -9.38 -16.78
N LEU A 59 -3.27 -9.84 -17.99
CA LEU A 59 -4.51 -10.57 -18.26
C LEU A 59 -4.60 -11.89 -17.49
N LEU A 60 -3.47 -12.56 -17.30
CA LEU A 60 -3.33 -13.81 -16.55
C LEU A 60 -2.25 -13.67 -15.47
N PRO A 61 -2.32 -14.48 -14.39
CA PRO A 61 -1.36 -14.42 -13.30
C PRO A 61 0.03 -14.89 -13.73
N ALA A 62 1.07 -14.33 -13.10
CA ALA A 62 2.43 -14.84 -13.22
C ALA A 62 2.59 -16.16 -12.42
N HIS A 63 3.43 -17.06 -12.92
CA HIS A 63 3.75 -18.29 -12.21
C HIS A 63 4.81 -18.05 -11.13
N LEU A 64 4.51 -18.46 -9.89
CA LEU A 64 5.45 -18.48 -8.77
C LEU A 64 5.39 -19.84 -8.08
N PRO A 65 6.52 -20.55 -7.91
CA PRO A 65 6.53 -21.80 -7.15
C PRO A 65 6.04 -21.60 -5.72
N GLU A 66 5.16 -22.49 -5.26
CA GLU A 66 4.50 -22.39 -3.96
C GLU A 66 5.49 -22.37 -2.78
N SER A 67 6.66 -23.02 -2.93
CA SER A 67 7.73 -22.97 -1.93
C SER A 67 8.25 -21.56 -1.70
N PHE A 68 8.45 -20.76 -2.75
CA PHE A 68 8.91 -19.38 -2.63
C PHE A 68 7.78 -18.46 -2.14
N TRP A 69 6.53 -18.71 -2.53
CA TRP A 69 5.39 -17.99 -1.97
C TRP A 69 5.30 -18.19 -0.45
N ARG A 70 5.39 -19.44 0.03
CA ARG A 70 5.40 -19.75 1.47
C ARG A 70 6.59 -19.11 2.19
N GLN A 71 7.79 -19.15 1.60
CA GLN A 71 8.97 -18.47 2.14
C GLN A 71 8.71 -16.97 2.32
N ALA A 72 8.12 -16.28 1.33
CA ALA A 72 7.78 -14.87 1.44
C ALA A 72 6.76 -14.60 2.57
N CYS A 73 5.75 -15.46 2.71
CA CYS A 73 4.76 -15.36 3.78
C CYS A 73 5.38 -15.57 5.17
N GLU A 74 6.29 -16.53 5.32
CA GLU A 74 7.01 -16.80 6.58
C GLU A 74 7.93 -15.65 6.98
N LEU A 75 8.51 -14.96 5.99
CA LEU A 75 9.37 -13.79 6.22
C LEU A 75 8.60 -12.54 6.67
N ALA A 76 7.32 -12.40 6.31
CA ALA A 76 6.54 -11.20 6.62
C ALA A 76 6.51 -10.84 8.13
N PRO A 77 6.13 -11.73 9.07
CA PRO A 77 6.16 -11.38 10.50
C PRO A 77 7.58 -11.16 11.03
N ILE A 78 8.59 -11.78 10.43
CA ILE A 78 10.00 -11.59 10.82
C ILE A 78 10.45 -10.17 10.44
N PHE A 79 10.11 -9.70 9.23
CA PHE A 79 10.39 -8.32 8.81
C PHE A 79 9.60 -7.29 9.61
N ASN A 80 8.36 -7.59 10.01
CA ASN A 80 7.58 -6.70 10.87
C ASN A 80 8.29 -6.46 12.21
N GLU A 81 8.75 -7.53 12.87
CA GLU A 81 9.51 -7.42 14.12
C GLU A 81 10.85 -6.72 13.89
N LEU A 82 11.57 -7.05 12.80
CA LEU A 82 12.84 -6.41 12.47
C LEU A 82 12.68 -4.90 12.32
N VAL A 83 11.64 -4.43 11.62
CA VAL A 83 11.38 -3.00 11.45
C VAL A 83 11.09 -2.33 12.78
N ASP A 84 10.25 -2.91 13.65
CA ASP A 84 9.97 -2.34 14.96
C ASP A 84 11.26 -2.22 15.78
N ARG A 85 12.02 -3.32 15.89
CA ARG A 85 13.26 -3.38 16.69
C ARG A 85 14.33 -2.41 16.18
N VAL A 86 14.50 -2.28 14.87
CA VAL A 86 15.43 -1.32 14.26
C VAL A 86 14.94 0.13 14.47
N SER A 87 13.63 0.38 14.40
CA SER A 87 13.06 1.72 14.60
C SER A 87 13.29 2.27 16.01
N LEU A 88 13.44 1.39 17.01
CA LEU A 88 13.72 1.76 18.40
C LEU A 88 15.19 2.12 18.64
N ASP A 89 16.11 1.74 17.74
CA ASP A 89 17.52 2.12 17.82
C ASP A 89 17.79 3.42 17.04
N GLY A 90 17.43 4.53 17.68
CA GLY A 90 17.58 5.86 17.07
C GLY A 90 19.03 6.21 16.72
N ASN A 91 20.00 5.73 17.52
CA ASN A 91 21.43 5.96 17.24
C ASN A 91 21.86 5.18 15.99
N PHE A 92 21.48 3.91 15.87
CA PHE A 92 21.73 3.12 14.68
C PHE A 92 21.21 3.82 13.41
N LEU A 93 19.98 4.34 13.42
CA LEU A 93 19.42 5.06 12.28
C LEU A 93 20.19 6.33 11.94
N GLN A 94 20.52 7.15 12.95
CA GLN A 94 21.27 8.39 12.77
C GLN A 94 22.69 8.14 12.23
N ASP A 95 23.37 7.14 12.76
CA ASP A 95 24.74 6.80 12.39
C ASP A 95 24.81 6.17 11.01
N SER A 96 23.92 5.23 10.70
CA SER A 96 23.86 4.54 9.40
C SER A 96 23.58 5.50 8.24
N LEU A 97 22.76 6.53 8.48
CA LEU A 97 22.39 7.53 7.47
C LEU A 97 23.23 8.82 7.54
N SER A 98 24.27 8.86 8.37
CA SER A 98 25.10 10.06 8.59
C SER A 98 25.82 10.56 7.33
N LYS A 99 26.22 9.66 6.43
CA LYS A 99 26.82 10.01 5.13
C LYS A 99 25.75 10.43 4.12
N THR A 100 24.62 9.71 4.09
CA THR A 100 23.49 10.03 3.20
C THR A 100 22.98 11.44 3.44
N ARG A 101 22.89 11.86 4.72
CA ARG A 101 22.52 13.22 5.13
C ARG A 101 23.36 14.33 4.46
N GLN A 102 24.61 14.05 4.09
CA GLN A 102 25.52 15.05 3.52
C GLN A 102 25.27 15.30 2.03
N VAL A 103 24.56 14.39 1.35
CA VAL A 103 24.37 14.40 -0.10
C VAL A 103 22.89 14.34 -0.53
N ASP A 104 21.98 14.06 0.39
CA ASP A 104 20.53 14.06 0.16
C ASP A 104 19.79 14.95 1.18
N ASP A 105 19.35 16.12 0.71
CA ASP A 105 18.64 17.11 1.51
C ASP A 105 17.33 16.57 2.07
N PHE A 106 16.64 15.70 1.32
CA PHE A 106 15.38 15.11 1.76
C PHE A 106 15.59 14.19 2.97
N THR A 107 16.50 13.23 2.88
CA THR A 107 16.88 12.38 4.03
C THR A 107 17.41 13.22 5.19
N SER A 108 18.15 14.30 4.92
CA SER A 108 18.65 15.21 5.97
C SER A 108 17.51 15.81 6.82
N ARG A 109 16.42 16.22 6.17
CA ARG A 109 15.22 16.77 6.81
C ARG A 109 14.45 15.71 7.60
N LEU A 110 14.30 14.50 7.06
CA LEU A 110 13.71 13.37 7.81
C LEU A 110 14.52 13.07 9.09
N LEU A 111 15.85 13.05 8.99
CA LEU A 111 16.73 12.85 10.14
C LEU A 111 16.67 14.00 11.15
N GLU A 112 16.38 15.24 10.71
CA GLU A 112 16.16 16.38 11.60
C GLU A 112 14.91 16.18 12.46
N ILE A 113 13.79 15.77 11.86
CA ILE A 113 12.55 15.44 12.58
C ILE A 113 12.82 14.30 13.56
N HIS A 114 13.49 13.24 13.11
CA HIS A 114 13.85 12.11 13.96
C HIS A 114 14.71 12.54 15.18
N ARG A 115 15.70 13.43 15.00
CA ARG A 115 16.47 13.99 16.14
C ARG A 115 15.62 14.79 17.11
N LYS A 116 14.69 15.61 16.62
CA LYS A 116 13.77 16.37 17.48
C LYS A 116 12.93 15.41 18.33
N MET A 117 12.42 14.32 17.73
CA MET A 117 11.67 13.30 18.46
C MET A 117 12.52 12.56 19.50
N MET A 118 13.76 12.19 19.17
CA MET A 118 14.71 11.61 20.14
C MET A 118 14.98 12.56 21.32
N ALA A 119 15.09 13.86 21.07
CA ALA A 119 15.33 14.86 22.12
C ALA A 119 14.11 15.07 23.03
N ILE A 120 12.89 14.97 22.48
CA ILE A 120 11.65 14.99 23.26
C ILE A 120 11.55 13.74 24.15
N ASN A 121 12.06 12.60 23.67
CA ASN A 121 12.11 11.32 24.39
C ASN A 121 10.74 10.92 24.98
N LYS A 122 9.68 11.13 24.19
CA LYS A 122 8.32 10.71 24.56
C LYS A 122 8.22 9.19 24.42
N GLU A 123 7.58 8.55 25.40
CA GLU A 123 7.26 7.14 25.36
C GLU A 123 6.06 6.91 24.41
N GLU A 124 6.27 6.10 23.37
CA GLU A 124 5.26 5.76 22.36
C GLU A 124 5.02 4.24 22.37
N ASN A 125 4.01 3.82 23.14
CA ASN A 125 3.71 2.40 23.38
C ASN A 125 2.79 1.76 22.32
N ILE A 126 2.23 2.57 21.42
CA ILE A 126 1.40 2.10 20.30
C ILE A 126 2.14 2.45 19.02
N ARG A 127 2.56 1.42 18.27
CA ARG A 127 3.27 1.57 16.99
C ARG A 127 2.60 0.69 15.95
N LEU A 128 2.30 1.26 14.79
CA LEU A 128 1.62 0.57 13.69
C LEU A 128 2.52 0.55 12.46
N GLY A 129 2.76 -0.65 11.93
CA GLY A 129 3.43 -0.89 10.66
C GLY A 129 2.50 -1.46 9.61
N LEU A 130 2.42 -0.82 8.44
CA LEU A 130 1.72 -1.33 7.25
C LEU A 130 2.73 -1.49 6.11
N HIS A 131 3.46 -2.60 6.14
CA HIS A 131 4.64 -2.81 5.32
C HIS A 131 4.37 -3.62 4.06
N ARG A 132 5.27 -3.52 3.09
CA ARG A 132 5.34 -4.43 1.94
C ARG A 132 6.80 -4.79 1.67
N SER A 133 7.09 -6.08 1.71
CA SER A 133 8.40 -6.62 1.36
C SER A 133 8.33 -7.14 -0.07
N ASP A 134 9.13 -6.58 -0.96
CA ASP A 134 9.07 -6.87 -2.39
C ASP A 134 10.21 -7.82 -2.78
N TYR A 135 9.91 -8.82 -3.62
CA TYR A 135 10.83 -9.90 -3.95
C TYR A 135 10.89 -10.19 -5.45
N MET A 136 12.04 -10.67 -5.90
CA MET A 136 12.19 -11.34 -7.20
C MET A 136 12.82 -12.72 -7.01
N LEU A 137 12.42 -13.67 -7.86
CA LEU A 137 13.05 -14.99 -7.93
C LEU A 137 14.21 -14.92 -8.92
N ASP A 138 15.43 -15.12 -8.42
CA ASP A 138 16.60 -15.20 -9.26
C ASP A 138 16.67 -16.56 -9.96
N SER A 139 16.76 -16.55 -11.30
CA SER A 139 16.71 -17.76 -12.11
C SER A 139 17.98 -18.61 -12.03
N GLU A 140 19.14 -17.98 -11.81
CA GLU A 140 20.43 -18.69 -11.78
C GLU A 140 20.60 -19.44 -10.46
N THR A 141 20.30 -18.78 -9.34
CA THR A 141 20.46 -19.33 -7.99
C THR A 141 19.20 -20.01 -7.47
N SER A 142 18.06 -19.89 -8.16
CA SER A 142 16.75 -20.37 -7.69
C SER A 142 16.46 -19.88 -6.27
N SER A 143 16.73 -18.59 -6.00
CA SER A 143 16.58 -17.98 -4.69
C SER A 143 15.61 -16.81 -4.74
N LEU A 144 14.74 -16.74 -3.73
CA LEU A 144 13.88 -15.58 -3.53
C LEU A 144 14.69 -14.48 -2.85
N LEU A 145 14.89 -13.36 -3.54
CA LEU A 145 15.68 -12.23 -3.07
C LEU A 145 14.79 -11.02 -2.83
N GLN A 146 14.97 -10.39 -1.67
CA GLN A 146 14.28 -9.14 -1.34
C GLN A 146 14.88 -7.99 -2.16
N ILE A 147 14.04 -7.25 -2.85
CA ILE A 147 14.39 -6.05 -3.60
C ILE A 147 14.40 -4.84 -2.67
N GLU A 148 13.31 -4.66 -1.93
CA GLU A 148 13.14 -3.55 -0.99
C GLU A 148 12.11 -3.87 0.09
N LEU A 149 12.14 -3.10 1.17
CA LEU A 149 11.17 -3.14 2.24
C LEU A 149 10.50 -1.77 2.38
N ASN A 150 9.26 -1.68 1.93
CA ASN A 150 8.48 -0.46 1.97
C ASN A 150 7.81 -0.29 3.33
N THR A 151 8.21 0.75 4.07
CA THR A 151 7.70 1.07 5.41
C THR A 151 6.74 2.25 5.44
N ILE A 152 6.60 2.99 4.33
CA ILE A 152 5.73 4.17 4.18
C ILE A 152 4.91 4.07 2.89
N SER A 153 3.64 4.49 2.95
CA SER A 153 2.75 4.62 1.78
C SER A 153 2.75 3.41 0.83
N THR A 154 2.69 2.22 1.40
CA THR A 154 2.61 0.96 0.65
C THR A 154 1.32 0.93 -0.18
N SER A 155 1.49 1.04 -1.49
CA SER A 155 0.37 1.03 -2.45
C SER A 155 -0.12 -0.38 -2.77
N PHE A 156 -1.34 -0.44 -3.30
CA PHE A 156 -2.02 -1.63 -3.82
C PHE A 156 -2.55 -2.69 -2.83
N PRO A 157 -2.74 -2.43 -1.51
CA PRO A 157 -3.54 -3.35 -0.71
C PRO A 157 -5.00 -3.43 -1.20
N GLY A 158 -5.57 -2.34 -1.72
CA GLY A 158 -6.92 -2.29 -2.29
C GLY A 158 -6.97 -2.95 -3.67
N LEU A 159 -6.26 -2.38 -4.63
CA LEU A 159 -6.32 -2.86 -6.03
C LEU A 159 -5.69 -4.25 -6.20
N GLY A 160 -4.66 -4.60 -5.42
CA GLY A 160 -4.03 -5.92 -5.47
C GLY A 160 -4.99 -7.05 -5.08
N SER A 161 -5.86 -6.82 -4.09
CA SER A 161 -6.95 -7.76 -3.76
C SER A 161 -7.89 -7.99 -4.94
N LEU A 162 -8.25 -6.93 -5.67
CA LEU A 162 -9.12 -7.03 -6.85
C LEU A 162 -8.46 -7.76 -8.03
N VAL A 163 -7.15 -7.60 -8.23
CA VAL A 163 -6.42 -8.33 -9.28
C VAL A 163 -6.49 -9.85 -9.05
N SER A 164 -6.36 -10.30 -7.79
CA SER A 164 -6.53 -11.72 -7.45
C SER A 164 -7.92 -12.24 -7.81
N GLU A 165 -8.98 -11.46 -7.52
CA GLU A 165 -10.36 -11.83 -7.86
C GLU A 165 -10.65 -11.79 -9.36
N LEU A 166 -10.07 -10.83 -10.08
CA LEU A 166 -10.12 -10.78 -11.55
C LEU A 166 -9.53 -12.06 -12.15
N HIS A 167 -8.31 -12.43 -11.73
CA HIS A 167 -7.64 -13.63 -12.25
C HIS A 167 -8.40 -14.90 -11.92
N ARG A 168 -8.94 -15.03 -10.69
CA ARG A 168 -9.83 -16.15 -10.34
C ARG A 168 -11.06 -16.21 -11.24
N THR A 169 -11.68 -15.07 -11.52
CA THR A 169 -12.87 -14.98 -12.39
C THR A 169 -12.55 -15.41 -13.82
N LEU A 170 -11.46 -14.91 -14.40
CA LEU A 170 -11.03 -15.30 -15.74
C LEU A 170 -10.66 -16.78 -15.80
N ILE A 171 -9.94 -17.31 -14.82
CA ILE A 171 -9.58 -18.73 -14.78
C ILE A 171 -10.82 -19.61 -14.55
N ASN A 172 -11.83 -19.18 -13.80
CA ASN A 172 -13.08 -19.91 -13.69
C ASN A 172 -13.78 -20.08 -15.05
N HIS A 173 -13.69 -19.08 -15.93
CA HIS A 173 -14.32 -19.11 -17.25
C HIS A 173 -13.48 -19.85 -18.30
N TYR A 174 -12.17 -19.58 -18.34
CA TYR A 174 -11.27 -20.05 -19.39
C TYR A 174 -10.29 -21.15 -18.92
N GLY A 175 -10.26 -21.50 -17.64
CA GLY A 175 -9.24 -22.35 -17.02
C GLY A 175 -9.19 -23.77 -17.59
N ASN A 176 -10.33 -24.35 -17.96
CA ASN A 176 -10.37 -25.66 -18.63
C ASN A 176 -9.65 -25.63 -19.99
N PHE A 177 -9.78 -24.52 -20.73
CA PHE A 177 -9.09 -24.32 -22.00
C PHE A 177 -7.60 -24.03 -21.80
N LEU A 178 -7.27 -23.25 -20.75
CA LEU A 178 -5.90 -22.82 -20.46
C LEU A 178 -5.11 -23.79 -19.57
N SER A 179 -5.73 -24.88 -19.10
CA SER A 179 -5.17 -25.79 -18.08
C SER A 179 -4.74 -25.06 -16.79
N LEU A 180 -5.53 -24.08 -16.37
CA LEU A 180 -5.32 -23.29 -15.15
C LEU A 180 -6.39 -23.63 -14.10
N ASP A 181 -5.95 -23.80 -12.85
CA ASP A 181 -6.83 -24.02 -11.70
C ASP A 181 -7.00 -22.70 -10.93
N PRO A 182 -8.24 -22.19 -10.76
CA PRO A 182 -8.50 -20.93 -10.06
C PRO A 182 -8.06 -20.98 -8.59
N ASN A 183 -7.94 -22.17 -7.98
CA ASN A 183 -7.47 -22.34 -6.60
C ASN A 183 -5.95 -22.11 -6.45
N ARG A 184 -5.21 -22.06 -7.56
CA ARG A 184 -3.76 -21.78 -7.57
C ARG A 184 -3.43 -20.29 -7.51
N VAL A 185 -4.42 -19.41 -7.70
CA VAL A 185 -4.31 -18.00 -7.32
C VAL A 185 -4.56 -17.91 -5.80
N PRO A 186 -3.69 -17.33 -4.97
CA PRO A 186 -3.93 -17.20 -3.53
C PRO A 186 -5.10 -16.25 -3.21
N ALA A 187 -5.76 -16.44 -2.07
CA ALA A 187 -6.72 -15.47 -1.58
C ALA A 187 -5.96 -14.22 -1.10
N ASN A 188 -6.52 -13.02 -1.33
CA ASN A 188 -5.82 -11.78 -1.03
C ASN A 188 -6.70 -10.84 -0.20
N ALA A 189 -6.49 -10.86 1.11
CA ALA A 189 -7.21 -10.04 2.08
C ALA A 189 -6.46 -8.74 2.45
N ALA A 190 -5.46 -8.31 1.67
CA ALA A 190 -4.62 -7.16 2.02
C ALA A 190 -5.43 -5.90 2.33
N SER A 191 -6.44 -5.58 1.52
CA SER A 191 -7.28 -4.39 1.75
C SER A 191 -8.02 -4.41 3.09
N SER A 192 -8.63 -5.54 3.45
CA SER A 192 -9.40 -5.67 4.69
C SER A 192 -8.50 -5.84 5.90
N GLN A 193 -7.36 -6.51 5.78
CA GLN A 193 -6.37 -6.64 6.84
C GLN A 193 -5.69 -5.31 7.17
N PHE A 194 -5.40 -4.46 6.17
CA PHE A 194 -4.89 -3.11 6.42
C PHE A 194 -5.93 -2.24 7.14
N ALA A 195 -7.20 -2.33 6.75
CA ALA A 195 -8.29 -1.62 7.43
C ALA A 195 -8.47 -2.10 8.88
N GLU A 196 -8.42 -3.41 9.12
CA GLU A 196 -8.48 -3.99 10.47
C GLU A 196 -7.30 -3.52 11.33
N ALA A 197 -6.08 -3.50 10.80
CA ALA A 197 -4.90 -3.02 11.53
C ALA A 197 -5.02 -1.52 11.90
N LEU A 198 -5.51 -0.68 10.99
CA LEU A 198 -5.82 0.73 11.27
C LEU A 198 -6.92 0.87 12.32
N ALA A 199 -7.97 0.07 12.25
CA ALA A 199 -9.07 0.06 13.22
C ALA A 199 -8.60 -0.36 14.61
N ARG A 200 -7.72 -1.37 14.70
CA ARG A 200 -7.11 -1.78 15.98
C ARG A 200 -6.26 -0.67 16.58
N ALA A 201 -5.38 -0.03 15.80
CA ALA A 201 -4.58 1.09 16.30
C ALA A 201 -5.46 2.27 16.76
N TRP A 202 -6.57 2.54 16.06
CA TRP A 202 -7.56 3.52 16.48
C TRP A 202 -8.24 3.13 17.80
N SER A 203 -8.60 1.86 17.97
CA SER A 203 -9.21 1.34 19.21
C SER A 203 -8.24 1.42 20.41
N GLU A 204 -6.95 1.15 20.21
CA GLU A 204 -5.93 1.28 21.26
C GLU A 204 -5.74 2.74 21.72
N PHE A 205 -6.02 3.73 20.85
CA PHE A 205 -6.03 5.14 21.23
C PHE A 205 -7.22 5.49 22.15
N ASN A 206 -8.30 4.70 22.11
CA ASN A 206 -9.43 4.72 23.05
C ASN A 206 -10.16 6.08 23.16
N ILE A 207 -10.40 6.73 22.02
CA ILE A 207 -11.26 7.92 21.91
C ILE A 207 -12.25 7.75 20.76
N ASP A 208 -13.50 7.39 21.07
CA ASP A 208 -14.54 7.08 20.07
C ASP A 208 -14.82 8.19 19.05
N SER A 209 -14.62 9.45 19.45
CA SER A 209 -14.82 10.62 18.57
C SER A 209 -13.64 10.93 17.66
N ALA A 210 -12.50 10.25 17.83
CA ALA A 210 -11.31 10.46 17.02
C ALA A 210 -11.43 9.78 15.65
N VAL A 211 -10.66 10.27 14.68
CA VAL A 211 -10.66 9.78 13.30
C VAL A 211 -9.32 9.19 12.92
N VAL A 212 -9.33 8.38 11.85
CA VAL A 212 -8.12 8.05 11.09
C VAL A 212 -7.91 9.16 10.05
N MET A 213 -6.76 9.82 10.04
CA MET A 213 -6.40 10.80 9.01
C MET A 213 -5.45 10.17 8.00
N MET A 214 -5.85 10.17 6.72
CA MET A 214 -4.96 9.83 5.61
C MET A 214 -4.25 11.10 5.10
N ILE A 215 -2.92 11.10 5.16
CA ILE A 215 -2.09 12.12 4.49
C ILE A 215 -1.97 11.75 3.02
N VAL A 216 -2.40 12.62 2.11
CA VAL A 216 -2.51 12.30 0.66
C VAL A 216 -1.82 13.35 -0.19
N GLN A 217 -1.44 12.98 -1.41
CA GLN A 217 -0.95 13.94 -2.41
C GLN A 217 -2.09 14.82 -2.91
N PRO A 218 -1.83 16.08 -3.31
CA PRO A 218 -2.85 16.97 -3.88
C PRO A 218 -3.47 16.41 -5.17
N GLU A 219 -2.67 15.73 -5.98
CA GLU A 219 -3.08 15.01 -7.18
C GLU A 219 -2.80 13.52 -7.01
N GLU A 220 -3.85 12.69 -6.94
CA GLU A 220 -3.73 11.27 -6.63
C GLU A 220 -4.61 10.44 -7.56
N ARG A 221 -4.06 9.98 -8.68
CA ARG A 221 -4.78 9.13 -9.65
C ARG A 221 -5.06 7.74 -9.10
N ASN A 222 -4.30 7.27 -8.11
CA ASN A 222 -4.50 6.00 -7.44
C ASN A 222 -5.38 6.14 -6.17
N MET A 223 -6.20 7.19 -6.07
CA MET A 223 -7.03 7.45 -4.89
C MET A 223 -8.01 6.30 -4.59
N TYR A 224 -8.42 5.53 -5.61
CA TYR A 224 -9.36 4.42 -5.45
C TYR A 224 -8.77 3.28 -4.62
N ASP A 225 -7.46 3.02 -4.69
CA ASP A 225 -6.77 2.10 -3.79
C ASP A 225 -6.95 2.51 -2.33
N GLN A 226 -6.88 3.81 -2.05
CA GLN A 226 -7.07 4.37 -0.71
C GLN A 226 -8.55 4.32 -0.30
N TYR A 227 -9.46 4.60 -1.24
CA TYR A 227 -10.90 4.54 -0.98
C TYR A 227 -11.37 3.13 -0.60
N TRP A 228 -10.77 2.08 -1.17
CA TRP A 228 -11.02 0.70 -0.73
C TRP A 228 -10.73 0.49 0.76
N LEU A 229 -9.63 1.05 1.27
CA LEU A 229 -9.32 1.00 2.70
C LEU A 229 -10.34 1.79 3.53
N THR A 230 -10.71 3.00 3.08
CA THR A 230 -11.73 3.81 3.78
C THR A 230 -13.10 3.14 3.82
N LYS A 231 -13.46 2.42 2.75
CA LYS A 231 -14.68 1.64 2.66
C LYS A 231 -14.70 0.56 3.73
N HIS A 232 -13.64 -0.24 3.83
CA HIS A 232 -13.55 -1.29 4.86
C HIS A 232 -13.51 -0.72 6.27
N LEU A 233 -12.75 0.36 6.52
CA LEU A 233 -12.75 1.06 7.80
C LEU A 233 -14.16 1.47 8.23
N LYS A 234 -14.93 2.03 7.29
CA LYS A 234 -16.28 2.51 7.59
C LYS A 234 -17.29 1.37 7.74
N GLU A 235 -17.34 0.46 6.77
CA GLU A 235 -18.37 -0.59 6.70
C GLU A 235 -18.14 -1.71 7.70
N SER A 236 -16.89 -2.13 7.91
CA SER A 236 -16.55 -3.24 8.80
C SER A 236 -16.29 -2.81 10.25
N HIS A 237 -15.79 -1.58 10.46
CA HIS A 237 -15.34 -1.13 11.78
C HIS A 237 -16.03 0.14 12.28
N GLY A 238 -16.87 0.79 11.48
CA GLY A 238 -17.53 2.04 11.86
C GLY A 238 -16.62 3.26 11.97
N VAL A 239 -15.33 3.11 11.66
CA VAL A 239 -14.29 4.14 11.84
C VAL A 239 -14.41 5.21 10.76
N THR A 240 -14.35 6.47 11.19
CA THR A 240 -14.40 7.61 10.26
C THR A 240 -13.00 7.98 9.79
N THR A 241 -12.87 8.24 8.49
CA THR A 241 -11.61 8.67 7.87
C THR A 241 -11.73 10.08 7.29
N ILE A 242 -10.69 10.89 7.46
CA ILE A 242 -10.51 12.16 6.73
C ILE A 242 -9.26 12.08 5.85
N ARG A 243 -9.26 12.82 4.73
CA ARG A 243 -8.12 12.93 3.81
C ARG A 243 -7.62 14.36 3.82
N LYS A 244 -6.32 14.56 4.06
CA LYS A 244 -5.70 15.88 4.09
C LYS A 244 -4.35 15.84 3.39
N THR A 245 -4.03 16.87 2.62
CA THR A 245 -2.66 17.12 2.15
C THR A 245 -1.82 17.67 3.30
N LEU A 246 -0.49 17.62 3.19
CA LEU A 246 0.41 18.21 4.19
C LEU A 246 0.10 19.71 4.40
N SER A 247 -0.12 20.48 3.33
CA SER A 247 -0.49 21.91 3.43
C SER A 247 -1.84 22.15 4.11
N GLN A 248 -2.81 21.25 3.96
CA GLN A 248 -4.08 21.36 4.71
C GLN A 248 -3.88 21.07 6.19
N VAL A 249 -3.02 20.10 6.54
CA VAL A 249 -2.70 19.83 7.96
C VAL A 249 -1.95 21.00 8.58
N GLU A 250 -1.06 21.66 7.85
CA GLU A 250 -0.42 22.90 8.30
C GLU A 250 -1.46 24.00 8.56
N ALA A 251 -2.36 24.24 7.60
CA ALA A 251 -3.33 25.34 7.69
C ALA A 251 -4.45 25.12 8.75
N GLU A 252 -4.84 23.87 8.99
CA GLU A 252 -6.02 23.51 9.77
C GLU A 252 -5.70 22.71 11.04
N GLY A 253 -4.42 22.34 11.21
CA GLY A 253 -3.94 21.48 12.27
C GLY A 253 -3.40 22.24 13.48
N GLN A 254 -3.63 21.68 14.66
CA GLN A 254 -3.04 22.17 15.91
C GLN A 254 -2.83 21.03 16.89
N ILE A 255 -1.85 21.18 17.77
CA ILE A 255 -1.64 20.29 18.91
C ILE A 255 -2.29 20.92 20.14
N LEU A 256 -3.23 20.20 20.76
CA LEU A 256 -3.88 20.62 21.99
C LEU A 256 -2.91 20.54 23.19
N PRO A 257 -3.20 21.20 24.33
CA PRO A 257 -2.32 21.15 25.51
C PRO A 257 -2.02 19.75 26.05
N ASP A 258 -2.89 18.77 25.76
CA ASP A 258 -2.71 17.36 26.14
C ASP A 258 -1.90 16.54 25.11
N GLY A 259 -1.42 17.18 24.03
CA GLY A 259 -0.69 16.53 22.95
C GLY A 259 -1.56 15.96 21.82
N THR A 260 -2.89 16.08 21.91
CA THR A 260 -3.81 15.58 20.87
C THR A 260 -3.67 16.40 19.59
N LEU A 261 -3.50 15.72 18.46
CA LEU A 261 -3.61 16.34 17.13
C LEU A 261 -5.09 16.60 16.80
N LEU A 262 -5.41 17.87 16.56
CA LEU A 262 -6.71 18.32 16.06
C LEU A 262 -6.52 18.84 14.63
N VAL A 263 -7.33 18.37 13.68
CA VAL A 263 -7.33 18.89 12.30
C VAL A 263 -8.77 19.16 11.89
N ASP A 264 -9.07 20.40 11.50
CA ASP A 264 -10.44 20.81 11.10
C ASP A 264 -11.50 20.40 12.15
N GLY A 265 -11.18 20.71 13.42
CA GLY A 265 -12.03 20.43 14.58
C GLY A 265 -12.15 18.95 14.98
N LYS A 266 -11.44 18.03 14.33
CA LYS A 266 -11.53 16.58 14.58
C LYS A 266 -10.27 16.07 15.27
N LYS A 267 -10.43 15.30 16.35
CA LYS A 267 -9.31 14.61 17.02
C LYS A 267 -8.79 13.50 16.11
N VAL A 268 -7.48 13.41 15.95
CA VAL A 268 -6.85 12.37 15.12
C VAL A 268 -6.18 11.34 16.03
N ALA A 269 -6.60 10.08 15.90
CA ALA A 269 -6.00 8.96 16.64
C ALA A 269 -4.86 8.29 15.85
N VAL A 270 -5.04 8.14 14.54
CA VAL A 270 -4.08 7.47 13.66
C VAL A 270 -3.82 8.36 12.45
N VAL A 271 -2.55 8.60 12.15
CA VAL A 271 -2.10 9.26 10.91
C VAL A 271 -1.57 8.19 9.97
N TYR A 272 -2.26 7.96 8.86
CA TYR A 272 -1.85 6.99 7.84
C TYR A 272 -1.29 7.72 6.61
N TYR A 273 0.01 7.58 6.37
CA TYR A 273 0.68 8.26 5.28
C TYR A 273 0.47 7.55 3.94
N ARG A 274 -0.12 8.26 2.99
CA ARG A 274 -0.18 7.97 1.55
C ARG A 274 0.54 9.03 0.70
N ALA A 275 1.35 9.86 1.35
CA ALA A 275 2.24 10.88 0.80
C ALA A 275 3.38 11.12 1.81
N GLY A 276 4.26 12.09 1.56
CA GLY A 276 5.38 12.46 2.42
C GLY A 276 6.63 11.58 2.21
N TYR A 277 6.64 10.71 1.21
CA TYR A 277 7.74 9.81 0.90
C TYR A 277 8.62 10.30 -0.26
N THR A 278 8.27 11.44 -0.87
CA THR A 278 9.03 12.07 -1.95
C THR A 278 9.24 13.56 -1.66
N PRO A 279 10.38 14.15 -2.06
CA PRO A 279 10.61 15.59 -1.93
C PRO A 279 9.52 16.45 -2.57
N ASN A 280 8.85 15.94 -3.62
CA ASN A 280 7.79 16.65 -4.33
C ASN A 280 6.54 16.92 -3.45
N ASP A 281 6.37 16.17 -2.36
CA ASP A 281 5.27 16.39 -1.40
C ASP A 281 5.55 17.58 -0.46
N TYR A 282 6.76 18.15 -0.52
CA TYR A 282 7.25 19.25 0.31
C TYR A 282 7.67 20.45 -0.55
N PRO A 283 6.74 21.08 -1.32
CA PRO A 283 7.08 22.18 -2.22
C PRO A 283 7.48 23.49 -1.50
N SER A 284 7.23 23.57 -0.19
CA SER A 284 7.55 24.71 0.65
C SER A 284 7.87 24.26 2.07
N GLU A 285 8.65 25.05 2.79
CA GLU A 285 8.82 24.91 4.25
C GLU A 285 7.49 25.14 4.99
N ALA A 286 6.67 26.06 4.44
CA ALA A 286 5.45 26.63 4.99
C ALA A 286 5.63 27.28 6.39
N VAL A 287 5.00 28.43 6.59
CA VAL A 287 5.54 29.62 7.33
C VAL A 287 5.55 29.47 8.85
#